data_AF-A0AAJ3Z324-F1
#
_entry.id   AF-A0AAJ3Z324-F1
#
_cell.length_a   1.000
_cell.length_b   1.000
_cell.length_c   1.000
_cell.angle_alpha   90.00
_cell.angle_beta   90.00
_cell.angle_gamma   90.00
#
_symmetry.space_group_name_H-M   'P 1'
#
loop_
_entity.id
_entity.type
_entity.pdbx_description
1 polymer ?
#
loop_
_entity_poly.entity_id
_entity_poly.type
_entity_poly.pdbx_seq_one_letter_code
_entity_poly.pdbx_strand_id
1 'polypeptide(L)'
;MANFIKFVGFAILAAGVITFFSIGLGMKTFEPGLTEGFTYEEPHPWRWIYAIASLLSLSFFGSVLLGISRIVEHKENESKYLKEIHDDIRSMKVRKGIVD
;
A
#
# COMPACT_ATOMS: atom_id res chain seq x y z
N MET A 1 7.40 -5.09 12.54
CA MET A 1 6.62 -5.55 11.35
C MET A 1 6.04 -4.37 10.56
N ALA A 2 5.71 -3.27 11.23
CA ALA A 2 5.14 -2.07 10.62
C ALA A 2 5.91 -1.49 9.42
N ASN A 3 7.25 -1.43 9.48
CA ASN A 3 8.08 -0.86 8.41
C ASN A 3 7.93 -1.62 7.08
N PHE A 4 7.78 -2.94 7.12
CA PHE A 4 7.57 -3.75 5.91
C PHE A 4 6.20 -3.46 5.28
N ILE A 5 5.14 -3.41 6.10
CA ILE A 5 3.78 -3.08 5.65
C ILE A 5 3.75 -1.67 5.04
N LYS A 6 4.44 -0.72 5.67
CA LYS A 6 4.57 0.66 5.18
C LYS A 6 5.25 0.70 3.80
N PHE A 7 6.35 -0.04 3.64
CA PHE A 7 7.06 -0.15 2.36
C PHE A 7 6.17 -0.73 1.26
N VAL A 8 5.45 -1.82 1.55
CA VAL A 8 4.50 -2.44 0.61
C VAL A 8 3.38 -1.46 0.23
N GLY A 9 2.85 -0.71 1.20
CA GLY A 9 1.85 0.33 0.95
C GLY A 9 2.34 1.38 -0.04
N PHE A 10 3.55 1.90 0.14
CA PHE A 10 4.15 2.86 -0.81
C PHE A 10 4.43 2.24 -2.18
N ALA A 11 4.87 0.98 -2.24
CA ALA A 11 5.10 0.29 -3.50
C ALA A 11 3.80 0.16 -4.32
N ILE A 12 2.67 -0.13 -3.66
CA ILE A 12 1.35 -0.21 -4.30
C ILE A 12 0.91 1.16 -4.82
N LEU A 13 1.14 2.24 -4.06
CA LEU A 13 0.85 3.60 -4.53
C LEU A 13 1.68 3.96 -5.77
N ALA A 14 2.97 3.66 -5.76
CA ALA A 14 3.84 3.89 -6.91
C ALA A 14 3.40 3.07 -8.14
N ALA A 15 3.05 1.79 -7.94
CA ALA A 15 2.49 0.95 -8.99
C ALA A 15 1.19 1.53 -9.56
N GLY A 16 0.32 2.12 -8.72
CA GLY A 16 -0.89 2.81 -9.16
C GLY A 16 -0.66 3.99 -10.09
N VAL A 17 0.38 4.78 -9.83
CA VAL A 17 0.77 5.87 -10.74
C VAL A 17 1.29 5.32 -12.07
N ILE A 18 2.11 4.27 -12.02
CA ILE A 18 2.65 3.64 -13.22
C ILE A 18 1.54 3.02 -14.09
N THR A 19 0.59 2.29 -13.48
CA THR A 19 -0.52 1.69 -14.20
C THR A 19 -1.46 2.74 -14.79
N PHE A 20 -1.71 3.84 -14.08
CA PHE A 20 -2.49 4.97 -14.59
C PHE A 20 -1.95 5.50 -15.91
N PHE A 21 -0.64 5.81 -15.98
CA PHE A 21 -0.03 6.29 -17.22
C PHE A 21 0.03 5.22 -18.30
N SER A 22 0.32 3.97 -17.91
CA SER A 22 0.39 2.85 -18.85
C SER A 22 -0.94 2.61 -19.56
N ILE A 23 -2.07 2.66 -18.83
CA ILE A 23 -3.40 2.48 -19.40
C ILE A 23 -3.85 3.74 -20.14
N GLY A 24 -3.67 4.92 -19.54
CA GLY A 24 -4.12 6.19 -20.11
C GLY A 24 -3.46 6.52 -21.45
N LEU A 25 -2.18 6.17 -21.62
CA LEU A 25 -1.42 6.43 -22.85
C LEU A 25 -1.32 5.21 -23.78
N GLY A 26 -1.31 4.00 -23.23
CA GLY A 26 -1.00 2.79 -23.99
C GLY A 26 -2.22 2.08 -24.58
N MET A 27 -3.44 2.31 -24.06
CA MET A 27 -4.60 1.53 -24.49
C MET A 27 -5.17 2.02 -25.82
N LYS A 28 -5.22 1.10 -26.79
CA LYS A 28 -5.66 1.32 -28.17
C LYS A 28 -6.85 0.42 -28.51
N THR A 29 -7.61 0.84 -29.50
CA THR A 29 -8.67 0.09 -30.19
C THR A 29 -8.33 0.03 -31.67
N PHE A 30 -8.75 -1.05 -32.32
CA PHE A 30 -8.61 -1.21 -33.76
C PHE A 30 -9.95 -0.94 -34.41
N GLU A 31 -10.05 0.13 -35.19
CA GLU A 31 -11.23 0.38 -36.02
C GLU A 31 -10.99 -0.14 -37.45
N PRO A 32 -12.00 -0.76 -38.09
CA PRO A 32 -11.89 -1.17 -39.48
C PRO A 32 -11.67 0.06 -40.35
N GLY A 33 -10.59 0.05 -41.12
CA GLY A 33 -10.26 1.13 -42.03
C GLY A 33 -11.22 1.21 -43.21
N LEU A 34 -11.16 2.34 -43.94
CA LEU A 34 -11.97 2.60 -45.14
C LEU A 34 -11.70 1.62 -46.30
N THR A 35 -10.70 0.74 -46.20
CA THR A 35 -10.33 -0.28 -47.20
C THR A 35 -10.16 -1.64 -46.53
N GLU A 36 -10.58 -2.71 -47.22
CA GLU A 36 -10.45 -4.08 -46.72
C GLU A 36 -9.00 -4.42 -46.35
N GLY A 37 -8.79 -4.93 -45.15
CA GLY A 37 -7.49 -5.37 -44.66
C GLY A 37 -6.66 -4.32 -43.91
N PHE A 38 -7.09 -3.05 -43.85
CA PHE A 38 -6.44 -2.03 -43.03
C PHE A 38 -7.21 -1.78 -41.73
N THR A 39 -6.51 -1.76 -40.60
CA THR A 39 -7.04 -1.33 -39.29
C THR A 39 -6.26 -0.12 -38.81
N TYR A 40 -6.96 0.91 -38.34
CA TYR A 40 -6.30 2.06 -37.72
C TYR A 40 -6.14 1.84 -36.22
N GLU A 41 -4.97 2.18 -35.69
CA GLU A 41 -4.73 2.22 -34.25
C GLU A 41 -5.26 3.53 -33.69
N GLU A 42 -6.44 3.47 -33.07
CA GLU A 42 -7.02 4.62 -32.39
C GLU A 42 -6.90 4.47 -30.87
N PRO A 43 -6.78 5.58 -30.11
CA PRO A 43 -6.79 5.51 -28.66
C PRO A 43 -8.16 5.04 -28.15
N HIS A 44 -8.17 4.07 -27.22
CA HIS A 44 -9.41 3.54 -26.68
C HIS A 44 -10.22 4.67 -25.99
N PRO A 45 -11.49 4.92 -26.36
CA PRO A 45 -12.24 6.08 -25.89
C PRO A 45 -12.39 6.11 -24.36
N TRP A 46 -12.50 4.92 -23.74
CA TRP A 46 -12.68 4.75 -22.30
C TRP A 46 -11.37 4.59 -21.52
N ARG A 47 -10.20 4.78 -22.16
CA ARG A 47 -8.88 4.58 -21.52
C ARG A 47 -8.70 5.33 -20.22
N TRP A 48 -9.21 6.56 -20.14
CA TRP A 48 -9.10 7.38 -18.94
C TRP A 48 -10.00 6.88 -17.80
N ILE A 49 -11.16 6.30 -18.11
CA ILE A 49 -12.04 5.71 -17.09
C ILE A 49 -11.34 4.51 -16.45
N TYR A 50 -10.77 3.61 -17.26
CA TYR A 50 -10.04 2.46 -16.75
C TYR A 50 -8.75 2.86 -16.01
N ALA A 51 -8.03 3.87 -16.50
CA ALA A 51 -6.85 4.42 -15.82
C ALA A 51 -7.21 4.99 -14.44
N ILE A 52 -8.26 5.82 -14.36
CA ILE A 52 -8.74 6.41 -13.09
C ILE A 52 -9.22 5.32 -12.14
N ALA A 53 -10.00 4.35 -12.62
CA ALA A 53 -10.47 3.23 -11.80
C ALA A 53 -9.28 2.45 -11.20
N SER A 54 -8.27 2.12 -12.01
CA SER A 54 -7.05 1.45 -11.56
C SER A 54 -6.30 2.28 -10.51
N LEU A 55 -6.13 3.58 -10.75
CA LEU A 55 -5.46 4.50 -9.82
C LEU A 55 -6.20 4.57 -8.48
N LEU A 56 -7.53 4.70 -8.50
CA LEU A 56 -8.35 4.78 -7.29
C LEU A 56 -8.27 3.48 -6.48
N SER A 57 -8.37 2.32 -7.14
CA SER A 57 -8.25 1.03 -6.46
C SER A 57 -6.89 0.88 -5.77
N LEU A 58 -5.79 1.16 -6.48
CA LEU A 58 -4.44 1.04 -5.91
C LEU A 58 -4.18 2.09 -4.84
N SER A 59 -4.71 3.31 -5.01
CA SER A 59 -4.64 4.37 -4.00
C SER A 59 -5.37 3.98 -2.71
N PHE A 60 -6.55 3.36 -2.83
CA PHE A 60 -7.31 2.86 -1.70
C PHE A 60 -6.53 1.77 -0.95
N PHE A 61 -6.10 0.70 -1.63
CA PHE A 61 -5.37 -0.39 -0.99
C PHE A 61 -4.03 0.05 -0.38
N GLY A 62 -3.28 0.90 -1.09
CA GLY A 62 -2.03 1.47 -0.59
C GLY A 62 -2.26 2.30 0.68
N SER A 63 -3.30 3.14 0.70
CA SER A 63 -3.66 3.96 1.87
C SER A 63 -4.11 3.11 3.06
N VAL A 64 -4.91 2.05 2.82
CA VAL A 64 -5.34 1.10 3.87
C VAL A 64 -4.14 0.41 4.50
N LEU A 65 -3.17 -0.05 3.70
CA LEU A 65 -1.94 -0.67 4.20
C LEU A 65 -1.10 0.31 5.05
N LEU A 66 -0.98 1.56 4.61
CA LEU A 66 -0.32 2.59 5.41
C LEU A 66 -1.05 2.84 6.73
N GLY A 67 -2.39 2.86 6.73
CA GLY A 67 -3.22 2.94 7.93
C GLY A 67 -2.97 1.78 8.89
N ILE A 68 -2.98 0.54 8.38
CA ILE A 68 -2.68 -0.67 9.15
C ILE A 68 -1.26 -0.61 9.72
N SER A 69 -0.28 -0.14 8.96
CA SER A 69 1.10 -0.02 9.45
C SER A 69 1.20 0.87 10.69
N ARG A 70 0.45 1.98 10.73
CA ARG A 70 0.41 2.88 11.89
C ARG A 70 -0.22 2.23 13.10
N ILE A 71 -1.30 1.45 12.90
CA ILE A 71 -1.95 0.70 13.99
C ILE A 71 -0.99 -0.33 14.58
N VAL A 72 -0.30 -1.08 13.72
CA VAL A 72 0.69 -2.09 14.14
C VAL A 72 1.85 -1.44 14.88
N GLU A 73 2.38 -0.33 14.37
CA GLU A 73 3.47 0.42 15.01
C GLU A 73 3.06 0.91 16.41
N HIS A 74 1.85 1.44 16.55
CA HIS A 74 1.32 1.87 17.83
C HIS A 74 1.22 0.70 18.82
N LYS A 75 0.71 -0.46 18.38
CA LYS A 75 0.61 -1.67 19.22
C LYS A 75 1.97 -2.25 19.60
N GLU A 76 2.94 -2.25 18.69
CA GLU A 76 4.32 -2.66 18.99
C GLU A 76 4.94 -1.76 20.06
N ASN A 77 4.67 -0.46 20.04
CA ASN A 77 5.16 0.48 21.05
C ASN A 77 4.49 0.32 22.42
N GLU A 78 3.16 0.16 22.48
CA GLU A 78 2.45 -0.16 23.73
C GLU A 78 3.00 -1.44 24.37
N SER A 79 3.21 -2.49 23.57
CA SER A 79 3.74 -3.77 24.06
C SER A 79 5.17 -3.64 24.60
N LYS A 80 6.03 -2.88 23.93
CA LYS A 80 7.40 -2.60 24.43
C LYS A 80 7.36 -1.87 25.77
N TYR A 81 6.53 -0.83 25.90
CA TYR A 81 6.39 -0.08 27.14
C TYR A 81 5.94 -0.96 28.31
N LEU A 82 4.95 -1.84 28.10
CA LEU A 82 4.52 -2.80 29.13
C LEU A 82 5.63 -3.78 29.52
N LYS A 83 6.42 -4.21 28.54
CA LYS A 83 7.56 -5.09 28.78
C LYS A 83 8.65 -4.40 29.61
N GLU A 84 8.96 -3.14 29.30
CA GLU A 84 9.92 -2.32 30.06
C GLU A 84 9.48 -2.14 31.52
N ILE A 85 8.21 -1.84 31.76
CA ILE A 85 7.67 -1.76 33.14
C ILE A 85 7.81 -3.11 33.87
N HIS A 86 7.47 -4.21 33.19
CA HIS A 86 7.56 -5.54 33.80
C HIS A 86 9.01 -5.91 34.16
N ASP A 87 9.95 -5.61 33.26
CA ASP A 87 11.37 -5.85 33.47
C ASP A 87 11.92 -4.96 34.60
N ASP A 88 11.47 -3.71 34.71
CA ASP A 88 11.86 -2.80 35.79
C ASP A 88 11.34 -3.28 37.17
N ILE A 89 10.07 -3.67 37.26
CA ILE A 89 9.47 -4.26 38.48
C ILE A 89 10.23 -5.53 38.88
N ARG A 90 10.54 -6.41 37.92
CA ARG A 90 11.34 -7.61 38.16
C ARG A 90 12.72 -7.23 38.71
N SER A 91 13.40 -6.26 38.11
CA SER A 91 14.73 -5.81 38.54
C SER A 91 14.71 -5.23 39.96
N MET A 92 13.65 -4.49 40.31
CA MET A 92 13.43 -3.96 41.66
C MET A 92 13.19 -5.08 42.68
N LYS A 93 12.42 -6.11 42.32
CA LYS A 93 12.19 -7.30 43.15
C LYS A 93 13.46 -8.13 43.37
N VAL A 94 14.40 -8.10 42.43
CA VAL A 94 15.71 -8.76 42.59
C VAL A 94 16.67 -7.90 43.43
N ARG A 95 16.63 -6.56 43.29
CA ARG A 95 17.51 -5.64 44.03
C ARG A 95 17.11 -5.42 45.49
N LYS A 96 15.82 -5.40 45.79
CA LYS A 96 15.33 -5.51 47.17
C LYS A 96 14.98 -6.98 47.37
N GLY A 97 15.79 -7.71 48.14
CA GLY A 97 15.41 -9.04 48.61
C GLY A 97 14.06 -8.95 49.29
N ILE A 98 12.99 -9.26 48.57
CA ILE A 98 11.68 -9.52 49.17
C ILE A 98 11.85 -10.87 49.87
N VAL A 99 12.35 -10.77 51.11
CA VAL A 99 12.11 -11.74 52.16
C VAL A 99 10.59 -11.75 52.35
N ASP A 100 10.05 -12.98 52.43
CA ASP A 100 8.64 -13.35 52.49
C ASP A 100 7.70 -12.38 53.22
#